data_AF-Q70TC1-F1
#
_entry.id   AF-Q70TC1-F1
#
_cell.length_a   1.000
_cell.length_b   1.000
_cell.length_c   1.000
_cell.angle_alpha   90.00
_cell.angle_beta   90.00
_cell.angle_gamma   90.00
#
_symmetry.space_group_name_H-M   'P 1'
#
loop_
_entity.id
_entity.type
_entity.pdbx_description
1 polymer ?
#
loop_
_entity_poly.entity_id
_entity_poly.type
_entity_poly.pdbx_seq_one_letter_code
_entity_poly.pdbx_strand_id
1 'polypeptide(L)'
;TRIVKDGKEPEIWGFDGSSTNQAPGSNSDCVLRPVYTVPDPIRGGDNVLVLCEVELTDFTPHPTNTRAKAPLVAEKYADMAPHFGIEQEYTVLPERSSARLAGSRLPGAAGPVLLRR
;
A
#
# COMPACT_ATOMS: atom_id res chain seq x y z
N THR A 1 -0.04 16.67 -2.63
CA THR A 1 1.41 16.47 -2.82
C THR A 1 2.17 17.37 -1.87
N ARG A 2 3.23 16.87 -1.23
CA ARG A 2 4.15 17.68 -0.40
C ARG A 2 5.47 17.82 -1.13
N ILE A 3 6.08 18.99 -1.01
CA ILE A 3 7.44 19.21 -1.52
C ILE A 3 8.41 18.74 -0.43
N VAL A 4 9.22 17.75 -0.76
CA VAL A 4 10.37 17.32 0.05
C VAL A 4 11.56 18.15 -0.42
N LYS A 5 12.32 18.72 0.53
CA LYS A 5 13.52 19.51 0.18
C LYS A 5 14.62 18.59 -0.33
N ASP A 6 15.42 19.08 -1.27
CA ASP A 6 16.53 18.31 -1.85
C ASP A 6 17.46 17.75 -0.76
N GLY A 7 17.77 16.46 -0.87
CA GLY A 7 18.62 15.74 0.08
C GLY A 7 18.03 15.56 1.48
N LYS A 8 16.71 15.75 1.66
CA LYS A 8 16.02 15.47 2.92
C LYS A 8 15.08 14.27 2.78
N GLU A 9 14.96 13.53 3.88
CA GLU A 9 13.95 12.47 4.00
C GLU A 9 12.54 13.07 4.10
N PRO A 10 11.50 12.36 3.63
CA PRO A 10 10.13 12.78 3.83
C PRO A 10 9.79 12.93 5.32
N GLU A 11 9.12 14.02 5.67
CA GLU A 11 8.68 14.31 7.04
C GLU A 11 7.34 13.63 7.33
N ILE A 12 7.05 13.44 8.63
CA ILE A 12 5.72 13.00 9.11
C ILE A 12 4.65 13.92 8.53
N TRP A 13 3.54 13.33 8.11
CA TRP A 13 2.40 14.07 7.60
C TRP A 13 1.10 13.61 8.25
N GLY A 14 -0.04 14.17 7.83
CA GLY A 14 -1.35 13.83 8.36
C GLY A 14 -2.39 13.83 7.26
N PHE A 15 -3.50 13.16 7.53
CA PHE A 15 -4.67 13.12 6.66
C PHE A 15 -5.95 12.97 7.50
N ASP A 16 -7.08 13.30 6.87
CA ASP A 16 -8.41 13.08 7.45
C ASP A 16 -8.81 11.61 7.31
N GLY A 17 -8.73 10.87 8.41
CA GLY A 17 -9.09 9.45 8.49
C GLY A 17 -10.60 9.20 8.43
N SER A 18 -11.46 10.21 8.59
CA SER A 18 -12.90 10.03 8.45
C SER A 18 -13.33 9.73 7.01
N SER A 19 -12.55 10.24 6.04
CA SER A 19 -12.73 9.98 4.61
C SER A 19 -12.19 8.62 4.14
N THR A 20 -11.51 7.87 5.01
CA THR A 20 -10.91 6.55 4.70
C THR A 20 -11.40 5.42 5.61
N ASN A 21 -12.43 5.67 6.41
CA ASN A 21 -12.96 4.73 7.41
C ASN A 21 -11.91 4.33 8.47
N GLN A 22 -11.04 5.26 8.83
CA GLN A 22 -9.98 5.08 9.83
C GLN A 22 -10.23 5.89 11.10
N ALA A 23 -11.12 6.89 11.07
CA ALA A 23 -11.44 7.68 12.25
C ALA A 23 -12.89 8.20 12.22
N PRO A 24 -13.51 8.48 13.37
CA PRO A 24 -14.80 9.17 13.40
C PRO A 24 -14.63 10.64 12.96
N GLY A 25 -15.69 11.24 12.41
CA GLY A 25 -15.65 12.64 11.97
C GLY A 25 -15.37 13.67 13.06
N SER A 26 -15.64 13.34 14.34
CA SER A 26 -15.38 14.23 15.48
C SER A 26 -13.93 14.23 15.96
N ASN A 27 -13.12 13.25 15.54
CA ASN A 27 -11.70 13.16 15.85
C ASN A 27 -11.01 12.39 14.73
N SER A 28 -10.79 13.07 13.60
CA SER A 28 -10.50 12.41 12.34
C SER A 28 -9.03 12.38 11.95
N ASP A 29 -8.15 13.09 12.66
CA ASP A 29 -6.74 13.19 12.31
C ASP A 29 -6.03 11.83 12.43
N CYS A 30 -5.33 11.45 11.36
CA CYS A 30 -4.42 10.30 11.32
C CYS A 30 -3.03 10.76 10.87
N VAL A 31 -2.00 10.09 11.37
CA VAL A 31 -0.60 10.43 11.11
C VAL A 31 -0.03 9.48 10.05
N LEU A 32 0.70 10.03 9.07
CA LEU A 32 1.48 9.29 8.09
C LEU A 32 2.96 9.31 8.50
N ARG A 33 3.48 8.14 8.83
CA ARG A 33 4.90 7.90 9.14
C ARG A 33 5.60 7.33 7.91
N PRO A 34 6.50 8.07 7.23
CA PRO A 34 7.26 7.54 6.11
C PRO A 34 8.10 6.31 6.52
N VAL A 35 8.05 5.24 5.74
CA VAL A 35 8.80 3.99 6.01
C VAL A 35 9.55 3.44 4.80
N TYR A 36 9.22 3.87 3.59
CA TYR A 36 9.94 3.47 2.38
C TYR A 36 9.72 4.47 1.24
N THR A 37 10.75 4.72 0.45
CA THR A 37 10.75 5.67 -0.66
C THR A 37 11.25 4.98 -1.93
N VAL A 38 10.64 5.30 -3.07
CA VAL A 38 11.10 4.88 -4.40
C VAL A 38 10.92 6.02 -5.41
N PRO A 39 11.71 6.08 -6.50
CA PRO A 39 11.46 7.02 -7.58
C PRO A 39 10.04 6.87 -8.15
N ASP A 40 9.37 7.99 -8.46
CA ASP A 40 8.03 7.99 -9.06
C ASP A 40 8.14 7.70 -10.57
N PRO A 41 7.72 6.51 -11.05
CA PRO A 41 7.90 6.12 -12.45
C PRO A 41 6.94 6.85 -13.41
N ILE A 42 5.91 7.53 -12.88
CA ILE A 42 4.91 8.25 -13.68
C ILE A 42 5.33 9.71 -13.83
N ARG A 43 5.73 10.36 -12.73
CA ARG A 43 6.16 11.77 -12.76
C ARG A 43 7.60 11.95 -13.23
N GLY A 44 8.49 10.98 -12.96
CA GLY A 44 9.91 11.05 -13.31
C GLY A 44 10.68 12.15 -12.58
N GLY A 45 11.93 12.41 -13.00
CA GLY A 45 12.82 13.38 -12.37
C GLY A 45 13.12 13.04 -10.92
N ASP A 46 13.14 14.07 -10.06
CA ASP A 46 13.41 13.93 -8.62
C ASP A 46 12.15 13.61 -7.79
N ASN A 47 11.03 13.28 -8.43
CA ASN A 47 9.81 12.90 -7.74
C ASN A 47 9.92 11.49 -7.14
N VAL A 48 9.36 11.31 -5.94
CA VAL A 48 9.34 10.03 -5.22
C VAL A 48 7.93 9.63 -4.82
N LEU A 49 7.69 8.31 -4.75
CA LEU A 49 6.58 7.71 -4.03
C LEU A 49 7.04 7.39 -2.61
N VAL A 50 6.20 7.72 -1.64
CA VAL A 50 6.47 7.48 -0.21
C VAL A 50 5.40 6.52 0.32
N LEU A 51 5.83 5.33 0.72
CA LEU A 51 4.99 4.41 1.49
C LEU A 51 5.06 4.80 2.97
N CYS A 52 3.90 4.91 3.60
CA CYS A 52 3.77 5.30 4.99
C CYS A 52 3.09 4.21 5.82
N GLU A 53 3.46 4.12 7.08
CA GLU A 53 2.60 3.58 8.13
C GLU A 53 1.57 4.62 8.58
N VAL A 54 0.48 4.14 9.17
CA VAL A 54 -0.54 5.00 9.79
C VAL A 54 -0.45 4.87 11.31
N GLU A 55 -0.43 6.01 11.98
CA GLU A 55 -0.39 6.16 13.43
C GLU A 55 -1.59 7.01 13.91
N LEU A 56 -1.95 6.86 15.18
CA LEU A 56 -2.80 7.79 15.90
C LEU A 56 -2.03 9.08 16.22
N THR A 57 -2.72 10.12 16.67
CA THR A 57 -2.11 11.43 17.00
C THR A 57 -1.16 11.38 18.20
N ASP A 58 -1.18 10.31 18.98
CA ASP A 58 -0.20 10.00 20.04
C ASP A 58 1.01 9.20 19.53
N PHE A 59 1.13 9.02 18.20
CA PHE A 59 2.16 8.25 17.50
C PHE A 59 2.16 6.75 17.80
N THR A 60 1.10 6.21 18.42
CA THR A 60 0.91 4.76 18.50
C THR A 60 0.40 4.22 17.16
N PRO A 61 0.67 2.95 16.81
CA PRO A 61 0.17 2.37 15.57
C PRO A 61 -1.35 2.43 15.49
N HIS A 62 -1.87 2.89 14.36
CA HIS A 62 -3.30 2.87 14.10
C HIS A 62 -3.83 1.41 14.12
N PRO A 63 -5.06 1.11 14.58
CA PRO A 63 -5.58 -0.27 14.63
C PRO A 63 -5.53 -1.05 13.31
N THR A 64 -5.57 -0.37 12.16
CA THR A 64 -5.43 -0.98 10.83
C THR A 64 -3.97 -1.13 10.36
N ASN A 65 -2.99 -0.59 11.10
CA ASN A 65 -1.58 -0.70 10.77
C ASN A 65 -1.07 -2.12 11.07
N THR A 66 -1.05 -2.95 10.03
CA THR A 66 -0.52 -4.32 10.10
C THR A 66 1.00 -4.38 9.99
N ARG A 67 1.65 -3.32 9.49
CA ARG A 67 3.11 -3.27 9.31
C ARG A 67 3.85 -3.14 10.64
N ALA A 68 3.31 -2.42 11.62
CA ALA A 68 4.01 -2.15 12.90
C ALA A 68 4.58 -3.39 13.60
N LYS A 69 3.96 -4.57 13.42
CA LYS A 69 4.44 -5.85 13.98
C LYS A 69 5.54 -6.52 13.15
N ALA A 70 5.57 -6.27 11.84
CA ALA A 70 6.50 -6.90 10.91
C ALA A 70 7.98 -6.62 11.21
N PRO A 71 8.44 -5.37 11.45
CA PRO A 71 9.85 -5.11 11.73
C PRO A 71 10.31 -5.79 13.04
N LEU A 72 9.43 -5.90 14.04
CA LEU A 72 9.74 -6.59 15.31
C LEU A 72 10.03 -8.08 15.08
N VAL A 73 9.25 -8.74 14.22
CA VAL A 73 9.47 -10.15 13.87
C VAL A 73 10.68 -10.31 12.97
N ALA A 74 10.88 -9.40 12.01
CA ALA A 74 12.04 -9.41 11.12
C ALA A 74 13.35 -9.24 11.90
N GLU A 75 13.39 -8.34 12.88
CA GLU A 75 14.55 -8.15 13.77
C GLU A 75 14.80 -9.38 14.64
N LYS A 76 13.74 -9.95 15.23
CA LYS A 76 13.84 -11.14 16.10
C LYS A 76 14.49 -12.34 15.41
N TYR A 77 14.27 -12.52 14.11
CA TYR A 77 14.78 -13.65 13.33
C TYR A 77 15.74 -13.22 12.21
N ALA A 78 16.42 -12.09 12.40
CA ALA A 78 17.32 -11.53 11.39
C ALA A 78 18.49 -12.46 11.04
N ASP A 79 18.95 -13.27 12.01
CA ASP A 79 20.02 -14.27 11.87
C ASP A 79 19.67 -15.40 10.90
N MET A 80 18.38 -15.67 10.68
CA MET A 80 17.90 -16.69 9.75
C MET A 80 17.90 -16.22 8.28
N ALA A 81 18.14 -14.93 8.02
CA ALA A 81 18.08 -14.30 6.70
C ALA A 81 16.85 -14.73 5.87
N PRO A 82 15.61 -14.57 6.39
CA PRO A 82 14.41 -15.06 5.72
C PRO A 82 14.16 -14.33 4.39
N HIS A 83 13.89 -15.10 3.32
CA HIS A 83 13.53 -14.58 2.01
C HIS A 83 12.07 -14.92 1.68
N PHE A 84 11.36 -13.96 1.09
CA PHE A 84 9.96 -14.11 0.71
C PHE A 84 9.78 -13.83 -0.79
N GLY A 85 9.09 -14.73 -1.48
CA GLY A 85 8.56 -14.51 -2.82
C GLY A 85 7.04 -14.47 -2.76
N ILE A 86 6.43 -13.41 -3.30
CA ILE A 86 4.97 -13.24 -3.33
C ILE A 86 4.53 -13.16 -4.79
N GLU A 87 3.64 -14.05 -5.19
CA GLU A 87 3.05 -14.07 -6.53
C GLU A 87 1.72 -13.31 -6.52
N GLN A 88 1.75 -12.07 -7.01
CA GLN A 88 0.56 -11.21 -7.07
C GLN A 88 -0.22 -11.46 -8.36
N GLU A 89 -1.35 -12.15 -8.27
CA GLU A 89 -2.35 -12.23 -9.34
C GLU A 89 -3.34 -11.07 -9.26
N TYR A 90 -3.88 -10.64 -10.41
CA TYR A 90 -4.96 -9.67 -10.50
C TYR A 90 -5.77 -9.88 -11.79
N THR A 91 -7.03 -9.48 -11.78
CA THR A 91 -7.93 -9.53 -12.95
C THR A 91 -8.34 -8.11 -13.33
N VAL A 92 -8.07 -7.72 -14.57
CA VAL A 92 -8.49 -6.41 -15.09
C VAL A 92 -9.99 -6.42 -15.43
N LEU A 93 -10.72 -5.46 -14.89
CA LEU A 93 -12.14 -5.26 -15.15
C LEU A 93 -12.35 -3.99 -16.00
N PRO A 94 -13.29 -3.98 -16.96
CA PRO A 94 -13.67 -2.76 -17.67
C PRO A 94 -14.36 -1.77 -16.74
N GLU A 95 -14.23 -0.47 -17.04
CA GLU A 95 -14.65 0.67 -16.20
C GLU A 95 -16.09 0.60 -15.67
N ARG A 96 -17.01 -0.06 -16.40
CA ARG A 96 -18.43 -0.20 -16.05
C ARG A 96 -18.90 -1.65 -15.87
N SER A 97 -18.03 -2.59 -15.49
CA SER A 97 -18.52 -3.90 -15.05
C SER A 97 -18.84 -3.88 -13.56
N SER A 98 -20.13 -3.82 -13.21
CA SER A 98 -20.60 -4.46 -11.99
C SER A 98 -20.39 -5.96 -12.20
N ALA A 99 -19.70 -6.63 -11.27
CA ALA A 99 -19.30 -8.02 -11.41
C ALA A 99 -20.45 -8.91 -11.90
N ARG A 100 -20.46 -9.15 -13.20
CA ARG A 100 -21.26 -10.15 -13.88
C ARG A 100 -20.55 -10.39 -15.19
N LEU A 101 -19.99 -11.59 -15.31
CA LEU A 101 -19.97 -12.33 -16.57
C LEU A 101 -21.45 -12.50 -17.02
N ALA A 102 -22.14 -11.41 -17.35
CA ALA A 102 -23.52 -11.41 -17.80
C ALA A 102 -23.53 -11.68 -19.30
N GLY A 103 -23.37 -12.96 -19.62
CA GLY A 103 -23.39 -13.46 -20.99
C GLY A 103 -23.12 -14.95 -21.02
N SER A 104 -23.94 -15.75 -20.34
CA SER A 104 -24.18 -17.19 -20.62
C SER A 104 -22.98 -18.05 -21.07
N ARG A 105 -21.90 -18.13 -20.28
CA ARG A 105 -21.04 -19.31 -20.08
C ARG A 105 -19.84 -18.92 -19.23
N LEU A 106 -19.59 -19.64 -18.14
CA LEU A 106 -18.23 -19.73 -17.62
C LEU A 106 -17.38 -20.38 -18.72
N PRO A 107 -16.17 -19.85 -19.05
CA PRO A 107 -15.27 -20.59 -19.91
C PRO A 107 -15.03 -21.98 -19.30
N GLY A 108 -14.86 -23.01 -20.14
CA GLY A 108 -14.57 -24.37 -19.69
C GLY A 108 -13.27 -24.45 -18.88
N ALA A 109 -12.96 -25.64 -18.35
CA ALA A 109 -11.75 -25.87 -17.56
C ALA A 109 -10.50 -25.22 -18.21
N ALA A 110 -9.75 -24.45 -17.41
CA ALA A 110 -8.65 -23.62 -17.90
C ALA A 110 -7.58 -24.46 -18.63
N GLY A 111 -7.35 -24.14 -19.92
CA GLY A 111 -6.18 -24.49 -20.73
C GLY A 111 -5.30 -23.25 -20.96
N PRO A 112 -4.11 -23.38 -21.58
CA PRO A 112 -2.93 -22.61 -21.17
C PRO A 112 -3.13 -21.09 -21.25
N VAL A 113 -3.07 -20.46 -20.08
CA VAL A 113 -2.69 -19.05 -19.94
C VAL A 113 -1.17 -19.04 -19.83
N LEU A 114 -0.50 -18.75 -20.94
CA LEU A 114 0.92 -18.41 -20.92
C LEU A 114 1.18 -17.35 -21.97
N LEU A 115 1.58 -16.16 -21.53
CA LEU A 115 2.45 -15.29 -22.31
C LEU A 115 3.37 -14.55 -21.35
N ARG A 116 4.62 -15.02 -21.31
CA ARG A 116 5.78 -14.23 -20.92
C ARG A 116 6.56 -13.84 -22.18
N ARG A 117 6.15 -12.73 -22.80
CA ARG A 117 6.94 -11.60 -23.32
C ARG A 117 5.99 -10.63 -23.98
#